data_AF-A0A933WF82-F1
#
_entry.id   AF-A0A933WF82-F1
#
_cell.length_a   1.000
_cell.length_b   1.000
_cell.length_c   1.000
_cell.angle_alpha   90.00
_cell.angle_beta   90.00
_cell.angle_gamma   90.00
#
_symmetry.space_group_name_H-M   'P 1'
#
loop_
_entity.id
_entity.type
_entity.pdbx_description
1 polymer ?
#
loop_
_entity_poly.entity_id
_entity_poly.type
_entity_poly.pdbx_seq_one_letter_code
_entity_poly.pdbx_strand_id
1 'polypeptide(L)'
;MPPINNHLMASMERTGKEYREVHEWLDADPEKKAERHDITKIYEYGKMMEERYGKEAREEYIRHIRDDVKAKFNHIQHDLENTVADALAYFGVK
;
A
#
# COMPACT_ATOMS: atom_id res chain seq x y z
N MET A 1 -4.90 -1.73 -3.61
CA MET A 1 -3.59 -1.07 -3.58
C MET A 1 -3.72 0.15 -4.48
N PRO A 2 -3.45 1.37 -3.98
CA PRO A 2 -3.45 2.55 -4.81
C PRO A 2 -2.48 2.36 -6.00
N PRO A 3 -2.77 2.96 -7.16
CA PRO A 3 -1.81 3.01 -8.27
C PRO A 3 -0.52 3.74 -7.86
N ILE A 4 0.61 3.37 -8.47
CA ILE A 4 1.92 4.03 -8.25
C ILE A 4 1.80 5.55 -8.31
N ASN A 5 1.11 6.09 -9.32
CA ASN A 5 0.93 7.54 -9.48
C ASN A 5 0.28 8.21 -8.25
N ASN A 6 -0.63 7.52 -7.56
CA ASN A 6 -1.24 8.05 -6.34
C ASN A 6 -0.23 8.14 -5.20
N HIS A 7 0.68 7.18 -5.09
CA HIS A 7 1.77 7.25 -4.12
C HIS A 7 2.76 8.38 -4.45
N LEU A 8 3.16 8.52 -5.73
CA LEU A 8 4.07 9.59 -6.15
C LEU A 8 3.52 10.97 -5.81
N MET A 9 2.24 11.22 -6.11
CA MET A 9 1.57 12.48 -5.78
C MET A 9 1.52 12.71 -4.26
N ALA A 10 1.11 11.70 -3.49
CA ALA A 10 1.04 11.81 -2.03
C ALA A 10 2.42 12.06 -1.38
N SER A 11 3.47 11.44 -1.91
CA SER A 11 4.87 11.67 -1.49
C SER A 11 5.31 13.09 -1.80
N MET A 12 5.01 13.58 -3.01
CA MET A 12 5.35 14.92 -3.47
C MET A 12 4.66 16.00 -2.62
N GLU A 13 3.36 15.88 -2.37
CA GLU A 13 2.59 16.82 -1.55
C GLU A 13 3.11 16.92 -0.11
N ARG A 14 3.57 15.79 0.44
CA ARG A 14 3.98 15.69 1.84
C ARG A 14 5.43 16.09 2.08
N THR A 15 6.31 15.77 1.14
CA THR A 15 7.77 15.84 1.34
C THR A 15 8.49 16.71 0.32
N GLY A 16 7.82 17.12 -0.76
CA GLY A 16 8.44 17.79 -1.90
C GLY A 16 9.31 16.87 -2.78
N LYS A 17 9.25 15.54 -2.57
CA LYS A 17 9.95 14.51 -3.34
C LYS A 17 9.00 13.38 -3.68
N GLU A 18 9.14 12.82 -4.88
CA GLU A 18 8.29 11.70 -5.32
C GLU A 18 8.71 10.35 -4.73
N TYR A 19 10.00 10.17 -4.39
CA TYR A 19 10.60 8.87 -4.04
C TYR A 19 10.26 7.77 -5.06
N ARG A 20 10.32 8.12 -6.34
CA ARG A 20 9.88 7.26 -7.44
C ARG A 20 10.54 5.88 -7.41
N GLU A 21 11.84 5.83 -7.13
CA GLU A 21 12.62 4.61 -7.06
C GLU A 21 12.11 3.64 -5.97
N VAL A 22 11.60 4.17 -4.86
CA VAL A 22 11.02 3.36 -3.78
C VAL A 22 9.71 2.73 -4.23
N HIS A 23 8.81 3.55 -4.80
CA HIS A 23 7.50 3.09 -5.25
C HIS A 23 7.58 2.15 -6.45
N GLU A 24 8.46 2.43 -7.41
CA GLU A 24 8.71 1.55 -8.56
C GLU A 24 9.33 0.22 -8.11
N TRP A 25 10.29 0.24 -7.17
CA TRP A 25 10.82 -1.00 -6.63
C TRP A 25 9.71 -1.83 -5.98
N LEU A 26 8.76 -1.24 -5.26
CA LEU A 26 7.64 -1.99 -4.66
C LEU A 26 6.68 -2.58 -5.70
N ASP A 27 6.33 -1.81 -6.73
CA ASP A 27 5.12 -2.05 -7.52
C ASP A 27 5.32 -2.39 -9.00
N ALA A 28 6.46 -2.03 -9.60
CA ALA A 28 6.64 -2.12 -11.06
C ALA A 28 6.75 -3.57 -11.58
N ASP A 29 7.09 -4.52 -10.71
CA ASP A 29 7.27 -5.93 -11.04
C ASP A 29 6.16 -6.77 -10.40
N PRO A 30 5.14 -7.20 -11.16
CA PRO A 30 4.01 -7.96 -10.63
C PRO A 30 4.40 -9.29 -9.99
N GLU A 31 5.45 -9.95 -10.50
CA GLU A 31 5.91 -11.25 -9.97
C GLU A 31 6.58 -11.10 -8.60
N LYS A 32 7.21 -9.95 -8.38
CA LYS A 32 7.88 -9.61 -7.12
C LYS A 32 7.03 -8.79 -6.17
N LYS A 33 5.91 -8.24 -6.63
CA LYS A 33 5.05 -7.35 -5.83
C LYS A 33 4.64 -7.99 -4.49
N ALA A 34 4.15 -9.23 -4.52
CA ALA A 34 3.75 -9.93 -3.30
C ALA A 34 4.91 -10.13 -2.32
N GLU A 35 6.10 -10.47 -2.82
CA GLU A 35 7.32 -10.61 -2.02
C GLU A 35 7.72 -9.28 -1.37
N ARG A 36 7.72 -8.19 -2.15
CA ARG A 36 8.15 -6.86 -1.69
C ARG A 36 7.18 -6.19 -0.72
N HIS A 37 5.93 -6.65 -0.71
CA HIS A 37 4.88 -6.25 0.23
C HIS A 37 4.79 -7.15 1.48
N ASP A 38 5.70 -8.12 1.64
CA ASP A 38 5.74 -8.97 2.82
C ASP A 38 6.14 -8.17 4.07
N ILE A 39 5.15 -7.87 4.92
CA ILE A 39 5.32 -7.10 6.15
C ILE A 39 6.26 -7.82 7.13
N THR A 40 6.39 -9.14 7.06
CA THR A 40 7.33 -9.89 7.92
C THR A 40 8.79 -9.56 7.58
N LYS A 41 9.04 -9.04 6.38
CA LYS A 41 10.36 -8.59 5.89
C LYS A 41 10.55 -7.07 5.95
N ILE A 42 9.63 -6.34 6.59
CA ILE A 42 9.67 -4.86 6.61
C ILE A 42 10.97 -4.29 7.17
N TYR A 43 11.60 -4.99 8.14
CA TYR A 43 12.91 -4.60 8.67
C TYR A 43 14.03 -4.78 7.65
N GLU A 44 14.05 -5.91 6.94
CA GLU A 44 15.08 -6.24 5.94
C GLU A 44 15.00 -5.26 4.76
N TYR A 45 13.83 -5.12 4.16
CA TYR A 45 13.63 -4.20 3.04
C TYR A 45 13.73 -2.74 3.46
N GLY A 46 13.25 -2.38 4.66
CA GLY A 46 13.43 -1.04 5.21
C GLY A 46 14.91 -0.67 5.38
N LYS A 47 15.74 -1.61 5.88
CA LYS A 47 17.18 -1.42 5.98
C LYS A 47 17.83 -1.28 4.61
N MET A 48 17.45 -2.13 3.65
CA MET A 48 17.92 -2.03 2.26
C MET A 48 17.58 -0.66 1.65
N MET A 49 16.38 -0.12 1.90
CA MET A 49 15.97 1.21 1.42
C MET A 49 16.79 2.32 2.07
N GLU A 50 17.04 2.24 3.38
CA GLU A 50 17.90 3.19 4.09
C GLU A 50 19.33 3.20 3.54
N GLU A 51 19.90 2.02 3.28
CA GLU A 51 21.26 1.88 2.76
C GLU A 51 21.39 2.40 1.33
N ARG A 52 20.36 2.21 0.48
CA ARG A 52 20.41 2.62 -0.94
C ARG A 52 20.03 4.07 -1.17
N TYR A 53 19.03 4.56 -0.44
CA TYR A 53 18.34 5.81 -0.77
C TYR A 53 18.20 6.76 0.45
N GLY A 54 18.72 6.35 1.61
CA GLY A 54 18.74 7.15 2.83
C GLY A 54 17.49 6.97 3.72
N LYS A 55 17.54 7.58 4.90
CA LYS A 55 16.51 7.43 5.94
C LYS A 55 15.11 7.83 5.48
N GLU A 56 14.99 8.89 4.70
CA GLU A 56 13.68 9.35 4.22
C GLU A 56 13.02 8.32 3.29
N ALA A 57 13.81 7.61 2.48
CA ALA A 57 13.32 6.57 1.59
C ALA A 57 12.83 5.32 2.36
N ARG A 58 13.47 4.97 3.47
CA ARG A 58 12.94 3.94 4.39
C ARG A 58 11.57 4.35 4.94
N GLU A 59 11.43 5.59 5.38
CA GLU A 59 10.16 6.10 5.89
C GLU A 59 9.08 6.13 4.80
N GLU A 60 9.46 6.36 3.55
CA GLU A 60 8.54 6.29 2.42
C GLU A 60 8.14 4.86 2.08
N TYR A 61 9.08 3.92 2.11
CA TYR A 61 8.81 2.49 1.95
C TYR A 61 7.78 2.00 2.99
N ILE A 62 7.99 2.32 4.26
CA ILE A 62 7.06 1.95 5.35
C ILE A 62 5.67 2.57 5.12
N ARG A 63 5.63 3.84 4.64
CA ARG A 63 4.37 4.53 4.35
C ARG A 63 3.61 3.91 3.18
N HIS A 64 4.30 3.57 2.11
CA HIS A 64 3.68 2.88 0.97
C HIS A 64 3.01 1.57 1.43
N ILE A 65 3.74 0.73 2.19
CA ILE A 65 3.17 -0.51 2.76
C ILE A 65 1.94 -0.23 3.62
N ARG A 66 2.00 0.78 4.50
CA ARG A 66 0.86 1.17 5.34
C ARG A 66 -0.36 1.57 4.51
N ASP A 67 -0.16 2.39 3.48
CA ASP A 67 -1.25 2.89 2.62
C ASP A 67 -1.90 1.74 1.85
N ASP A 68 -1.10 0.78 1.40
CA ASP A 68 -1.56 -0.42 0.69
C ASP A 68 -2.36 -1.37 1.58
N VAL A 69 -1.86 -1.62 2.80
CA VAL A 69 -2.58 -2.39 3.81
C VAL A 69 -3.91 -1.71 4.11
N LYS A 70 -3.90 -0.40 4.39
CA LYS A 70 -5.13 0.35 4.68
C LYS A 70 -6.12 0.27 3.53
N ALA A 71 -5.67 0.47 2.29
CA ALA A 71 -6.53 0.36 1.11
C ALA A 71 -7.13 -1.05 0.98
N LYS A 72 -6.32 -2.10 1.18
CA LYS A 72 -6.78 -3.50 1.11
C LYS A 72 -7.84 -3.81 2.15
N PHE A 73 -7.63 -3.40 3.41
CA PHE A 73 -8.61 -3.62 4.48
C PHE A 73 -9.89 -2.81 4.27
N ASN A 74 -9.79 -1.57 3.78
CA ASN A 74 -10.97 -0.77 3.42
C ASN A 74 -11.82 -1.45 2.33
N HIS A 75 -11.19 -2.02 1.30
CA HIS A 75 -11.91 -2.78 0.27
C HIS A 75 -12.60 -4.02 0.86
N ILE A 76 -11.91 -4.80 1.69
CA ILE A 76 -12.49 -5.98 2.34
C ILE A 76 -13.68 -5.59 3.21
N GLN A 77 -13.57 -4.51 3.97
CA GLN A 77 -14.66 -4.01 4.80
C GLN A 77 -15.87 -3.62 3.94
N HIS A 78 -15.64 -2.86 2.86
CA HIS A 78 -16.73 -2.44 1.98
C HIS A 78 -17.43 -3.63 1.30
N ASP A 79 -16.66 -4.61 0.82
CA ASP A 79 -17.20 -5.82 0.21
C ASP A 79 -18.00 -6.65 1.22
N LEU A 80 -17.52 -6.74 2.46
CA LEU A 80 -18.23 -7.41 3.57
C LEU A 80 -19.56 -6.69 3.87
N GLU A 81 -19.53 -5.36 4.03
CA GLU A 81 -20.72 -4.55 4.30
C GLU A 81 -21.77 -4.73 3.19
N ASN A 82 -21.34 -4.68 1.93
CA ASN A 82 -22.22 -4.92 0.78
C ASN A 82 -22.79 -6.34 0.78
N THR A 83 -21.96 -7.36 1.03
CA THR A 83 -22.40 -8.76 1.08
C THR A 83 -23.44 -9.00 2.18
N VAL A 84 -23.23 -8.38 3.35
CA VAL A 84 -24.20 -8.44 4.47
C VAL A 84 -25.49 -7.73 4.09
N ALA A 85 -25.41 -6.54 3.49
CA ALA A 85 -26.58 -5.80 3.05
C ALA A 85 -27.41 -6.58 2.02
N ASP A 86 -26.75 -7.20 1.04
CA ASP A 86 -27.41 -8.03 0.01
C ASP A 86 -28.11 -9.25 0.62
N ALA A 87 -27.45 -9.92 1.58
CA ALA A 87 -28.04 -11.05 2.29
C ALA A 87 -29.27 -10.62 3.12
N LEU A 88 -29.18 -9.50 3.84
CA LEU A 88 -30.30 -8.93 4.60
C LEU A 88 -31.47 -8.56 3.67
N ALA A 89 -31.18 -7.91 2.54
CA ALA A 89 -32.18 -7.54 1.54
C ALA A 89 -32.87 -8.76 0.93
N TYR A 90 -32.14 -9.85 0.65
CA TYR A 90 -32.71 -11.13 0.18
C TYR A 90 -33.75 -11.70 1.15
N PHE A 91 -33.53 -11.56 2.46
CA PHE A 91 -34.48 -11.98 3.50
C PHE A 91 -35.49 -10.87 3.90
N GLY A 92 -35.57 -9.78 3.13
CA GLY A 92 -36.58 -8.73 3.31
C GLY A 92 -36.30 -7.72 4.42
N VAL A 93 -35.09 -7.73 5.00
CA VAL A 93 -34.64 -6.70 5.95
C VAL A 93 -34.16 -5.48 5.16
N LYS A 94 -34.74 -4.31 5.45
CA LYS A 94 -34.40 -3.02 4.82
C LYS A 94 -33.70 -2.09 5.80
#